data_AF-A0AA35RY08-F1
#
_entry.id   AF-A0AA35RY08-F1
#
_cell.length_a   1.000
_cell.length_b   1.000
_cell.length_c   1.000
_cell.angle_alpha   90.00
_cell.angle_beta   90.00
_cell.angle_gamma   90.00
#
_symmetry.space_group_name_H-M   'P 1'
#
loop_
_entity.id
_entity.type
_entity.pdbx_description
1 polymer ?
#
loop_
_entity_poly.entity_id
_entity_poly.type
_entity_poly.pdbx_seq_one_letter_code
_entity_poly.pdbx_strand_id
1 'polypeptide(L)'
;MCMFRECSEGTFSADVSDGPCETCPANSEGTRTGLNLCPCLQDYYRAPYEEPSDPCTLTSRTTYQPPATTDGSSSSQQETVIIGLSVGTAVLFALLLLVGTAAIIVCIK
;
A
#
# COMPACT_ATOMS: atom_id res chain seq x y z
N MET A 1 -32.43 12.04 1.43
CA MET A 1 -31.05 12.53 1.21
C MET A 1 -30.29 12.21 2.48
N CYS A 2 -29.26 11.36 2.43
CA CYS A 2 -28.40 11.12 3.59
C CYS A 2 -27.34 12.23 3.58
N MET A 3 -27.35 13.12 4.58
CA MET A 3 -26.22 14.02 4.81
C MET A 3 -25.17 13.24 5.58
N PHE A 4 -23.98 13.09 5.00
CA PHE A 4 -22.81 12.63 5.74
C PHE A 4 -22.17 13.87 6.35
N ARG A 5 -22.12 13.96 7.69
CA ARG A 5 -21.41 15.06 8.34
C ARG A 5 -19.91 14.76 8.29
N GLU A 6 -19.18 15.52 7.48
CA GLU A 6 -17.72 15.34 7.38
C GLU A 6 -17.04 15.80 8.68
N CYS A 7 -16.15 14.95 9.20
CA CYS A 7 -15.28 15.32 10.30
C CYS A 7 -14.26 16.37 9.87
N SER A 8 -13.95 17.32 10.74
CA SER A 8 -12.93 18.34 10.47
C SER A 8 -11.52 17.72 10.48
N GLU A 9 -10.53 18.45 9.96
CA GLU A 9 -9.13 18.03 10.07
C GLU A 9 -8.74 17.76 11.53
N GLY A 10 -7.90 16.75 11.74
CA GLY A 10 -7.52 16.25 13.07
C GLY A 10 -8.59 15.38 13.75
N THR A 11 -9.73 15.12 13.11
CA THR A 11 -10.81 14.28 13.64
C THR A 11 -11.23 13.18 12.66
N PHE A 12 -11.80 12.09 13.19
CA PHE A 12 -12.30 10.96 12.42
C PHE A 12 -13.62 10.42 13.00
N SER A 13 -14.36 9.63 12.21
CA SER A 13 -15.52 8.85 12.66
C SER A 13 -15.33 7.40 12.26
N ALA A 14 -15.19 6.48 13.21
CA ALA A 14 -15.02 5.05 12.90
C ALA A 14 -16.24 4.48 12.18
N ASP A 15 -17.43 4.99 12.52
CA ASP A 15 -18.69 4.57 11.93
C ASP A 15 -19.07 5.46 10.75
N VAL A 16 -19.60 4.82 9.70
CA VAL A 16 -20.15 5.50 8.51
C VAL A 16 -21.53 6.14 8.80
N SER A 17 -22.12 5.84 9.97
CA SER A 17 -23.31 6.54 10.48
C SER A 17 -22.96 7.93 11.00
N ASP A 18 -23.96 8.76 11.34
CA ASP A 18 -23.83 10.09 11.98
C ASP A 18 -23.20 10.04 13.40
N GLY A 19 -22.17 9.21 13.58
CA GLY A 19 -21.39 9.11 14.80
C GLY A 19 -20.69 10.43 15.14
N PRO A 20 -20.30 10.61 16.41
CA PRO A 20 -19.51 11.76 16.80
C PRO A 20 -18.13 11.70 16.11
N CYS A 21 -17.63 12.86 15.69
CA CYS A 21 -16.24 12.98 15.26
C CYS A 21 -15.35 13.00 16.49
N GLU A 22 -14.38 12.10 16.53
CA GLU A 22 -13.41 11.96 17.61
C GLU A 22 -12.06 12.51 17.17
N THR A 23 -11.27 13.01 18.11
CA THR A 23 -9.90 13.46 17.83
C THR A 23 -9.03 12.27 17.44
N CYS A 24 -8.12 12.46 16.48
CA CYS A 24 -7.15 11.43 16.14
C CYS A 24 -6.38 10.94 17.38
N PRO A 25 -6.27 9.62 17.58
CA PRO A 25 -5.58 9.07 18.73
C PRO A 25 -4.06 9.28 18.61
N ALA A 26 -3.32 8.97 19.68
CA ALA A 26 -1.88 9.21 19.73
C ALA A 26 -1.12 8.54 18.57
N ASN A 27 -0.06 9.19 18.11
CA ASN A 27 0.81 8.77 17.01
C ASN A 27 0.10 8.56 15.66
N SER A 28 -1.01 9.28 15.46
CA SER A 28 -1.72 9.37 14.18
C SER A 28 -1.99 10.82 13.81
N GLU A 29 -2.27 11.08 12.54
CA GLU A 29 -2.56 12.43 12.02
C GLU A 29 -3.82 12.45 11.16
N GLY A 30 -4.61 13.52 11.29
CA GLY A 30 -5.80 13.75 10.48
C GLY A 30 -5.60 14.88 9.50
N THR A 31 -4.89 14.64 8.39
CA THR A 31 -4.50 15.70 7.42
C THR A 31 -5.61 16.12 6.47
N ARG A 32 -6.78 15.50 6.56
CA ARG A 32 -7.94 15.75 5.68
C ARG A 32 -9.24 15.71 6.48
N THR A 33 -10.29 16.29 5.92
CA THR A 33 -11.65 16.15 6.43
C THR A 33 -12.25 14.78 6.06
N GLY A 34 -13.29 14.36 6.79
CA GLY A 34 -14.06 13.15 6.47
C GLY A 34 -13.29 11.84 6.62
N LEU A 35 -12.30 11.78 7.51
CA LEU A 35 -11.56 10.56 7.78
C LEU A 35 -12.43 9.57 8.56
N ASN A 36 -12.43 8.30 8.12
CA ASN A 36 -12.99 7.21 8.92
C ASN A 36 -11.91 6.50 9.78
N LEU A 37 -10.65 6.86 9.55
CA LEU A 37 -9.47 6.35 10.23
C LEU A 37 -8.36 7.38 10.06
N CYS A 38 -7.69 7.79 11.14
CA CYS A 38 -6.52 8.67 11.03
C CYS A 38 -5.30 7.88 10.55
N PRO A 39 -4.57 8.27 9.50
CA PRO A 39 -3.29 7.66 9.18
C PRO A 39 -2.30 7.65 10.37
N CYS A 40 -1.57 6.55 10.57
CA CYS A 40 -0.49 6.53 11.55
C CYS A 40 0.70 7.38 11.09
N LEU A 41 1.39 7.99 12.04
CA LEU A 41 2.66 8.67 11.78
C LEU A 41 3.72 7.66 11.32
N GLN A 42 4.78 8.17 10.68
CA GLN A 42 5.91 7.36 10.23
C GLN A 42 6.45 6.46 11.36
N ASP A 43 6.67 5.18 11.04
CA ASP A 43 7.15 4.10 11.93
C ASP A 43 6.17 3.64 13.03
N TYR A 44 4.97 4.21 13.08
CA TYR A 44 3.87 3.75 13.91
C TYR A 44 2.85 2.96 13.08
N TYR A 45 2.24 1.95 13.71
CA TYR A 45 1.29 1.08 13.05
C TYR A 45 0.15 0.72 14.01
N ARG A 46 -0.98 0.32 13.42
CA ARG A 46 -2.04 -0.40 14.13
C ARG A 46 -2.07 -1.84 13.65
N ALA A 47 -2.25 -2.77 14.58
CA ALA A 47 -2.42 -4.17 14.26
C ALA A 47 -3.81 -4.41 13.60
N PRO A 48 -3.97 -5.47 12.79
CA PRO A 48 -5.23 -5.73 12.09
C PRO A 48 -6.45 -5.96 12.97
N TYR A 49 -6.25 -6.21 14.27
CA TYR A 49 -7.29 -6.46 15.26
C TYR A 49 -7.53 -5.27 16.19
N GLU A 50 -6.77 -4.18 16.05
CA GLU A 50 -6.98 -2.93 16.80
C GLU A 50 -8.06 -2.07 16.12
N GLU A 51 -8.83 -1.34 16.93
CA GLU A 51 -9.90 -0.48 16.49
C GLU A 51 -9.36 0.86 15.91
N PRO A 52 -10.14 1.57 15.08
CA PRO A 52 -9.73 2.90 14.56
C PRO A 52 -9.40 3.94 15.64
N SER A 53 -10.01 3.80 16.82
CA SER A 53 -9.81 4.62 18.02
C SER A 53 -8.55 4.26 18.81
N ASP A 54 -7.97 3.08 18.60
CA ASP A 54 -6.75 2.68 19.29
C ASP A 54 -5.56 3.54 18.83
N PRO A 55 -4.62 3.90 19.73
CA PRO A 55 -3.43 4.65 19.33
C PRO A 55 -2.53 3.81 18.42
N CYS A 56 -1.83 4.47 17.49
CA CYS A 56 -0.78 3.77 16.75
C CYS A 56 0.39 3.51 17.70
N THR A 57 0.97 2.32 17.62
CA THR A 57 2.11 1.91 18.44
C THR A 57 3.35 1.79 17.57
N LEU A 58 4.52 2.07 18.17
CA LEU A 58 5.77 1.71 17.49
C LEU A 58 5.74 0.21 17.33
N THR A 59 6.02 -0.27 16.11
CA THR A 59 6.45 -1.66 16.00
C THR A 59 7.73 -1.74 16.80
N SER A 60 7.65 -2.27 18.02
CA SER A 60 8.86 -2.68 18.66
C SER A 60 9.41 -3.75 17.73
N ARG A 61 10.48 -3.42 16.99
CA ARG A 61 11.56 -4.39 16.83
C ARG A 61 12.14 -4.60 18.23
N THR A 62 11.31 -5.00 19.20
CA THR A 62 11.76 -5.88 20.26
C THR A 62 12.21 -7.04 19.45
N THR A 63 13.51 -7.05 19.24
CA THR A 63 14.22 -8.22 18.85
C THR A 63 13.63 -9.31 19.72
N TYR A 64 12.77 -10.16 19.14
CA TYR A 64 12.98 -11.57 19.39
C TYR A 64 14.38 -11.80 18.83
N GLN A 65 15.37 -11.45 19.65
CA GLN A 65 16.72 -11.91 19.52
C GLN A 65 16.57 -13.30 20.13
N PRO A 66 16.43 -14.37 19.33
CA PRO A 66 16.85 -15.65 19.85
C PRO A 66 18.27 -15.44 20.44
N PRO A 67 18.61 -16.10 21.56
CA PRO A 67 19.92 -15.95 22.19
C PRO A 67 20.99 -15.96 21.11
N ALA A 68 21.86 -14.95 21.10
CA ALA A 68 22.77 -14.66 20.01
C ALA A 68 23.57 -15.91 19.60
N THR A 69 23.15 -16.56 18.51
CA THR A 69 24.07 -17.37 17.73
C THR A 69 24.85 -16.38 16.89
N THR A 70 26.12 -16.22 17.24
CA THR A 70 27.11 -15.55 16.40
C THR A 70 27.18 -16.27 15.07
N ASP A 71 26.39 -15.85 14.10
CA ASP A 71 26.70 -16.05 12.70
C ASP A 71 26.24 -14.82 11.94
N GLY A 72 27.23 -14.04 11.50
CA GLY A 72 27.01 -12.90 10.65
C GLY A 72 26.36 -13.36 9.35
N SER A 73 25.26 -12.70 8.99
CA SER A 73 24.92 -12.51 7.59
C SER A 73 24.08 -11.26 7.44
N SER A 74 24.77 -10.19 7.06
CA SER A 74 24.24 -9.15 6.21
C SER A 74 23.55 -9.81 5.02
N SER A 75 22.25 -10.00 5.12
CA SER A 75 21.44 -10.39 3.99
C SER A 75 21.07 -9.11 3.26
N SER A 76 21.99 -8.65 2.41
CA SER A 76 21.66 -7.81 1.28
C SER A 76 20.47 -8.46 0.59
N GLN A 77 19.31 -7.81 0.61
CA GLN A 77 18.18 -8.24 -0.20
C GLN A 77 18.61 -8.08 -1.66
N GLN A 78 19.10 -9.17 -2.20
CA GLN A 78 19.40 -9.38 -3.58
C GLN A 78 18.06 -9.47 -4.30
N GLU A 79 17.46 -8.32 -4.65
CA GLU A 79 16.55 -8.30 -5.78
C GLU A 79 17.41 -8.41 -7.04
N THR A 80 17.73 -9.67 -7.38
CA THR A 80 18.14 -10.04 -8.73
C THR A 80 17.00 -9.65 -9.64
N VAL A 81 17.07 -8.44 -10.20
CA VAL A 81 16.22 -8.02 -11.31
C VAL A 81 16.46 -9.03 -12.43
N ILE A 82 15.44 -9.83 -12.71
CA ILE A 82 15.43 -10.82 -13.79
C ILE A 82 15.46 -10.04 -15.11
N ILE A 83 16.64 -9.65 -15.59
CA ILE A 83 16.83 -9.20 -16.97
C ILE A 83 16.95 -10.48 -17.81
N GLY A 84 15.81 -11.13 -18.03
CA GLY A 84 15.69 -12.41 -18.72
C GLY A 84 14.67 -12.38 -19.84
N LEU A 85 14.53 -11.26 -20.57
CA LEU A 85 13.76 -11.24 -21.82
C LEU A 85 14.63 -11.84 -22.93
N SER A 86 14.73 -13.16 -22.88
CA SER A 86 15.30 -13.99 -23.94
C SER A 86 14.66 -13.62 -25.29
N VAL A 87 15.47 -13.69 -26.34
CA VAL A 87 15.23 -13.49 -27.78
C VAL A 87 13.81 -13.85 -28.29
N GLY A 88 13.07 -14.71 -27.58
CA GLY A 88 11.68 -15.07 -27.87
C GLY A 88 10.68 -13.89 -27.88
N THR A 89 10.84 -12.86 -27.03
CA THR A 89 9.92 -11.70 -27.07
C THR A 89 10.10 -10.85 -28.31
N ALA A 90 11.34 -10.66 -28.78
CA ALA A 90 11.61 -9.94 -30.02
C ALA A 90 11.02 -10.69 -31.24
N VAL A 91 11.14 -12.03 -31.26
CA VAL A 91 10.55 -12.86 -32.32
C VAL A 91 9.02 -12.84 -32.28
N LEU A 92 8.42 -12.88 -31.09
CA LEU A 92 6.96 -12.79 -30.92
C LEU A 92 6.42 -11.43 -31.36
N PHE A 93 7.07 -10.32 -30.96
CA PHE A 93 6.71 -8.98 -31.41
C PHE A 93 6.84 -8.82 -32.93
N ALA A 94 7.91 -9.35 -33.53
CA ALA A 94 8.10 -9.32 -34.99
C ALA A 94 7.00 -10.11 -35.73
N LEU A 95 6.62 -11.29 -35.22
CA LEU A 95 5.50 -12.08 -35.75
C LEU A 95 4.16 -11.34 -35.64
N LEU A 96 3.88 -10.71 -34.50
CA LEU A 96 2.65 -9.92 -34.31
C LEU A 96 2.59 -8.71 -35.24
N LEU A 97 3.71 -8.02 -35.50
CA LEU A 97 3.75 -6.92 -36.47
C LEU A 97 3.53 -7.41 -37.92
N LEU A 98 4.07 -8.58 -38.29
CA LEU A 98 3.86 -9.15 -39.62
C LEU A 98 2.40 -9.58 -39.86
N VAL A 99 1.76 -10.21 -38.87
CA VAL A 99 0.35 -10.62 -38.98
C VAL A 99 -0.58 -9.41 -38.84
N GLY A 100 -0.26 -8.47 -37.96
CA GLY A 100 -1.03 -7.25 -37.74
C GLY A 100 -1.01 -6.29 -38.92
N THR A 101 0.14 -6.12 -39.60
CA THR A 101 0.21 -5.30 -40.82
C THR A 101 -0.58 -5.92 -41.97
N ALA A 102 -0.62 -7.25 -42.10
CA ALA A 102 -1.50 -7.91 -43.06
C ALA A 102 -2.98 -7.62 -42.80
N ALA A 103 -3.41 -7.60 -41.53
CA ALA A 103 -4.78 -7.25 -41.14
C ALA A 103 -5.11 -5.77 -41.38
N ILE A 104 -4.16 -4.85 -41.11
CA ILE A 104 -4.35 -3.41 -41.32
C ILE A 104 -4.39 -3.05 -42.81
N ILE A 105 -3.58 -3.72 -43.66
CA ILE A 105 -3.57 -3.47 -45.12
C ILE A 105 -4.90 -3.89 -45.77
N VAL A 106 -5.56 -4.94 -45.26
CA VAL A 106 -6.88 -5.38 -45.77
C VAL A 106 -7.99 -4.39 -45.42
N CYS A 107 -7.88 -3.66 -44.31
CA CYS A 107 -8.90 -2.67 -43.90
C CYS A 107 -8.79 -1.31 -44.62
N ILE A 108 -7.72 -1.05 -45.37
CA ILE A 108 -7.50 0.22 -46.09
C ILE A 108 -7.87 0.10 -47.59
N LYS A 109 -8.36 -1.06 -48.05
CA LYS A 109 -8.76 -1.29 -49.45
C LYS A 109 -10.26 -1.17 -49.67
#